data_AF-Q76N42-F1
#
_entry.id   AF-Q76N42-F1
#
_cell.length_a   1.000
_cell.length_b   1.000
_cell.length_c   1.000
_cell.angle_alpha   90.00
_cell.angle_beta   90.00
_cell.angle_gamma   90.00
#
_symmetry.space_group_name_H-M   'P 1'
#
loop_
_entity.id
_entity.type
_entity.pdbx_description
1 polymer ?
#
loop_
_entity_poly.entity_id
_entity_poly.type
_entity_poly.pdbx_seq_one_letter_code
_entity_poly.pdbx_strand_id
1 'polypeptide(L)' 'NNIGIKERVPYNAPLIQFSSWMGGDRDGNPRVTPEVTRDVCLLARMMAANLYYSQIEDLMFELSM' A
#
# COMPACT_ATOMS: atom_id res chain seq x y z
N ASN A 1 1.98 -6.03 -32.95
CA ASN A 1 0.58 -6.47 -32.81
C ASN A 1 0.45 -7.39 -31.61
N ASN A 2 0.08 -6.86 -30.45
CA ASN A 2 -0.32 -7.70 -29.32
C ASN A 2 -1.66 -8.35 -29.67
N ILE A 3 -1.61 -9.64 -29.96
CA ILE A 3 -2.79 -10.45 -30.23
C ILE A 3 -3.54 -10.59 -28.89
N GLY A 4 -4.76 -10.04 -28.78
CA GLY A 4 -5.73 -10.48 -27.76
C GLY A 4 -6.22 -9.46 -26.73
N ILE A 5 -5.67 -8.25 -26.61
CA ILE A 5 -6.15 -7.27 -25.63
C ILE A 5 -6.47 -5.95 -26.34
N LYS A 6 -7.75 -5.73 -26.68
CA LYS A 6 -8.24 -4.47 -27.27
C LYS A 6 -8.36 -3.35 -26.24
N GLU A 7 -8.46 -3.68 -24.95
CA GLU A 7 -8.65 -2.73 -23.84
C GLU A 7 -7.81 -3.13 -22.63
N ARG A 8 -7.15 -2.16 -21.99
CA ARG A 8 -6.42 -2.37 -20.73
C ARG A 8 -7.42 -2.37 -19.57
N VAL A 9 -7.11 -3.13 -18.52
CA VAL A 9 -7.83 -3.00 -17.24
C VAL A 9 -7.70 -1.54 -16.75
N PRO A 10 -8.80 -0.88 -16.33
CA PRO A 10 -8.72 0.46 -15.76
C PRO A 10 -7.76 0.50 -14.57
N TYR A 11 -6.89 1.51 -14.50
CA TYR A 11 -5.84 1.63 -13.46
C TYR A 11 -6.41 1.78 -12.03
N ASN A 12 -7.69 2.12 -11.90
CA ASN A 12 -8.40 2.29 -10.63
C ASN A 12 -9.25 1.07 -10.24
N ALA A 13 -9.26 0.00 -11.03
CA ALA A 13 -9.98 -1.22 -10.67
C ALA A 13 -9.22 -1.97 -9.54
N PRO A 14 -9.83 -2.21 -8.35
CA PRO A 14 -9.14 -2.78 -7.20
C PRO A 14 -9.06 -4.32 -7.29
N LEU A 15 -8.45 -4.85 -8.36
CA LEU A 15 -8.37 -6.29 -8.62
C LEU A 15 -7.64 -7.06 -7.51
N ILE A 16 -6.65 -6.41 -6.88
CA ILE A 16 -5.84 -6.98 -5.80
C ILE A 16 -5.84 -5.99 -4.64
N GLN A 17 -6.18 -6.48 -3.45
CA GLN A 17 -6.14 -5.71 -2.20
C GLN A 17 -5.44 -6.53 -1.13
N PHE A 18 -4.71 -5.84 -0.25
CA PHE A 18 -3.99 -6.45 0.86
C PHE A 18 -4.62 -6.03 2.18
N SER A 19 -4.52 -6.91 3.16
CA SER A 19 -4.93 -6.66 4.55
C SER A 19 -3.92 -7.31 5.48
N SER A 20 -3.91 -6.89 6.75
CA SER A 20 -2.99 -7.40 7.76
C SER A 20 -3.71 -7.58 9.09
N TRP A 21 -3.35 -8.63 9.81
CA TRP A 21 -3.78 -8.85 11.20
C TRP A 21 -2.77 -8.34 12.22
N MET A 22 -1.55 -8.00 11.79
CA MET A 22 -0.46 -7.58 12.69
C MET A 22 -0.83 -6.28 13.40
N GLY A 23 -0.90 -6.33 14.73
CA GLY A 23 -1.33 -5.22 15.59
C GLY A 23 -2.84 -4.96 15.62
N GLY A 24 -3.64 -5.79 14.92
CA GLY A 24 -5.11 -5.75 14.94
C GLY A 24 -5.72 -6.93 15.69
N ASP A 25 -5.30 -8.15 15.36
CA ASP A 25 -5.79 -9.37 16.00
C ASP A 25 -5.35 -9.42 17.46
N ARG A 26 -6.35 -9.44 18.34
CA ARG A 26 -6.21 -9.38 19.80
C ARG A 26 -6.87 -10.56 20.50
N ASP A 27 -7.35 -11.54 19.74
CA ASP A 27 -7.93 -12.74 20.32
C ASP A 27 -6.86 -13.53 21.10
N GLY A 28 -7.14 -13.82 22.37
CA GLY A 28 -6.19 -14.50 23.28
C GLY A 28 -4.87 -13.76 23.53
N ASN A 29 -4.69 -12.50 23.09
CA ASN A 29 -3.42 -11.79 23.19
C ASN A 29 -3.55 -10.40 23.82
N PRO A 30 -3.35 -10.28 25.15
CA PRO A 30 -3.46 -9.00 25.86
C PRO A 30 -2.36 -7.99 25.49
N ARG A 31 -1.33 -8.39 24.73
CA ARG A 31 -0.27 -7.48 24.27
C ARG A 31 -0.68 -6.59 23.10
N VAL A 32 -1.78 -6.90 22.41
CA VAL A 32 -2.33 -6.06 21.34
C VAL A 32 -3.31 -5.06 21.95
N THR A 33 -2.74 -4.00 22.52
CA THR A 33 -3.50 -2.92 23.16
C THR A 33 -4.11 -1.97 22.11
N PRO A 34 -5.08 -1.11 22.48
CA PRO A 34 -5.59 -0.07 21.59
C PRO A 34 -4.50 0.88 21.05
N GLU A 35 -3.48 1.16 21.87
CA GLU A 35 -2.34 1.99 21.48
C GLU A 35 -1.48 1.28 20.43
N VAL A 36 -1.20 -0.03 20.59
CA VAL A 36 -0.51 -0.83 19.57
C VAL A 36 -1.26 -0.79 18.23
N THR A 37 -2.58 -0.95 18.24
CA THR A 37 -3.38 -0.86 16.99
C THR A 37 -3.26 0.53 16.35
N ARG A 38 -3.29 1.60 17.14
CA ARG A 38 -3.10 2.97 16.64
C ARG A 38 -1.71 3.15 16.02
N ASP A 39 -0.67 2.66 16.70
CA ASP A 39 0.71 2.82 16.28
C ASP A 39 1.01 2.10 14.98
N VAL A 40 0.51 0.85 14.80
CA VAL A 40 0.71 0.13 13.53
C VAL A 40 -0.04 0.77 12.37
N CYS A 41 -1.19 1.41 12.61
CA CYS A 41 -1.89 2.17 11.56
C CYS A 41 -1.07 3.39 11.13
N LEU A 42 -0.47 4.12 12.07
CA LEU A 42 0.41 5.25 11.76
C LEU A 42 1.69 4.80 11.04
N LEU A 43 2.29 3.69 11.51
CA LEU A 43 3.45 3.09 10.88
C LEU A 43 3.15 2.70 9.42
N ALA A 44 2.02 2.05 9.17
CA ALA A 44 1.58 1.68 7.81
C ALA A 44 1.45 2.89 6.88
N ARG A 45 0.87 3.99 7.38
CA ARG A 45 0.77 5.24 6.61
C ARG A 45 2.13 5.85 6.31
N MET A 46 3.04 5.84 7.28
CA MET A 46 4.41 6.34 7.11
C MET A 46 5.17 5.51 6.07
N MET A 47 5.07 4.17 6.13
CA MET A 47 5.70 3.29 5.15
C MET A 47 5.15 3.49 3.74
N ALA A 48 3.83 3.65 3.58
CA ALA A 48 3.23 3.98 2.30
C ALA A 48 3.76 5.31 1.75
N ALA A 49 3.83 6.36 2.58
CA ALA A 49 4.39 7.65 2.19
C ALA A 49 5.86 7.55 1.76
N ASN A 50 6.68 6.78 2.47
CA ASN A 50 8.09 6.58 2.11
C ASN A 50 8.26 5.83 0.78
N LEU A 51 7.45 4.79 0.53
CA LEU A 51 7.48 4.06 -0.74
C LEU A 51 7.07 4.97 -1.91
N TYR A 52 6.02 5.77 -1.74
CA TYR A 52 5.62 6.75 -2.75
C TYR A 52 6.68 7.84 -2.95
N TYR A 53 7.30 8.32 -1.87
CA TYR A 53 8.37 9.31 -1.92
C TYR A 53 9.57 8.82 -2.76
N SER A 54 10.02 7.59 -2.53
CA SER A 54 11.11 7.02 -3.32
C SER A 54 10.76 6.88 -4.80
N GLN A 55 9.51 6.50 -5.12
CA GLN A 55 9.09 6.29 -6.51
C GLN A 55 8.83 7.61 -7.26
N ILE A 56 8.39 8.67 -6.57
CA ILE A 56 8.18 9.97 -7.22
C ILE A 56 9.52 10.62 -7.61
N GLU A 57 10.58 10.41 -6.83
CA GLU A 57 11.93 10.91 -7.18
C GLU A 57 12.39 10.37 -8.54
N ASP A 58 12.27 9.07 -8.79
CA ASP A 58 12.62 8.46 -10.09
C ASP A 58 11.75 9.04 -11.22
N LEU A 59 10.43 9.14 -10.99
CA LEU A 59 9.49 9.65 -11.97
C LEU A 59 9.78 11.12 -12.36
N MET A 60 10.27 11.95 -11.43
CA MET A 60 10.68 13.32 -11.71
C MET A 60 11.80 13.39 -12.75
N PHE A 61 12.76 12.46 -12.71
CA PHE A 61 13.83 12.40 -13.70
C PHE A 61 13.34 11.89 -15.05
N GLU A 62 12.50 10.85 -15.06
CA GLU A 62 11.97 10.26 -16.29
C GLU A 62 11.07 11.22 -17.08
N LEU A 63 10.31 12.07 -16.38
CA LEU A 63 9.38 13.03 -16.99
C LEU A 63 9.97 14.41 -17.25
N SER A 64 11.30 14.54 -17.27
CA SER A 64 12.02 15.81 -17.50
C SER A 64 12.12 16.23 -18.98
N MET A 65 11.31 15.66 -19.87
CA MET A 65 11.24 16.06 -21.29
C MET A 65 10.95 17.55 -21.47
#